data_AF-A0A3D4WLY4-F1
#
_entry.id   AF-A0A3D4WLY4-F1
#
_cell.length_a   1.000
_cell.length_b   1.000
_cell.length_c   1.000
_cell.angle_alpha   90.00
_cell.angle_beta   90.00
_cell.angle_gamma   90.00
#
_symmetry.space_group_name_H-M   'P 1'
#
loop_
_entity.id
_entity.type
_entity.pdbx_description
1 polymer ?
#
loop_
_entity_poly.entity_id
_entity_poly.type
_entity_poly.pdbx_seq_one_letter_code
_entity_poly.pdbx_strand_id
1 'polypeptide(L)' 'MYFSTSDFERSVLQLMAAGHTDAAIARRHNVGKRTLERQVASLMARVGAPSRLALGAIAAQHKWIDLDRLLKDGQQEGV' A
#
# COMPACT_ATOMS: atom_id res chain seq x y z
N MET A 1 -11.27 18.32 -3.28
CA MET A 1 -10.17 17.99 -4.20
C MET A 1 -9.86 16.51 -4.04
N TYR A 2 -10.39 15.65 -4.92
CA TYR A 2 -10.22 14.19 -4.78
C TYR A 2 -8.82 13.81 -5.24
N PHE A 3 -8.01 13.28 -4.33
CA PHE A 3 -6.77 12.60 -4.67
C PHE A 3 -7.13 11.40 -5.57
N SER A 4 -6.57 11.31 -6.78
CA SER A 4 -6.68 10.10 -7.59
C SER A 4 -5.54 9.17 -7.16
N THR A 5 -5.85 8.20 -6.31
CA THR A 5 -4.91 7.14 -5.91
C THR A 5 -4.88 6.10 -7.03
N SER A 6 -3.71 5.85 -7.63
CA SER A 6 -3.58 4.88 -8.72
C SER A 6 -3.78 3.44 -8.21
N ASP A 7 -4.06 2.49 -9.10
CA ASP A 7 -4.24 1.08 -8.71
C ASP A 7 -2.96 0.47 -8.11
N PHE A 8 -1.79 0.92 -8.56
CA PHE A 8 -0.52 0.55 -7.93
C PHE A 8 -0.44 1.07 -6.48
N GLU A 9 -0.77 2.34 -6.25
CA GLU A 9 -0.75 2.93 -4.91
C GLU A 9 -1.75 2.24 -3.98
N ARG A 10 -2.95 1.89 -4.47
CA ARG A 10 -3.94 1.12 -3.71
C ARG A 10 -3.41 -0.26 -3.31
N SER A 11 -2.81 -0.99 -4.24
CA SER A 11 -2.21 -2.30 -3.95
C SER A 11 -1.07 -2.20 -2.92
N VAL A 12 -0.22 -1.19 -3.05
CA VAL A 12 0.86 -0.92 -2.09
C VAL A 12 0.31 -0.64 -0.68
N LEU A 13 -0.75 0.16 -0.58
CA LEU A 13 -1.44 0.45 0.68
C LEU A 13 -2.12 -0.79 1.28
N GLN A 14 -2.75 -1.61 0.45
CA GLN A 14 -3.35 -2.89 0.83
C GLN A 14 -2.33 -3.81 1.46
N LEU A 15 -1.18 -4.00 0.81
CA LEU A 15 -0.13 -4.89 1.31
C LEU A 15 0.53 -4.34 2.57
N MET A 16 0.72 -3.03 2.67
CA MET A 16 1.19 -2.40 3.91
C MET A 16 0.20 -2.59 5.07
N ALA A 17 -1.11 -2.45 4.82
CA ALA A 17 -2.14 -2.69 5.82
C ALA A 17 -2.18 -4.17 6.26
N ALA A 18 -1.88 -5.09 5.34
CA ALA A 18 -1.68 -6.52 5.63
C ALA A 18 -0.33 -6.84 6.30
N GLY A 19 0.47 -5.83 6.68
CA GLY A 19 1.74 -6.01 7.40
C GLY A 19 2.93 -6.41 6.53
N HIS A 20 2.82 -6.33 5.20
CA HIS A 20 3.94 -6.66 4.32
C HIS A 20 5.02 -5.58 4.35
N THR A 21 6.28 -6.00 4.23
CA THR A 21 7.41 -5.07 4.14
C THR A 21 7.54 -4.48 2.74
N ASP A 22 8.12 -3.29 2.66
CA ASP A 22 8.42 -2.60 1.41
C ASP A 22 9.23 -3.49 0.45
N ALA A 23 10.12 -4.34 0.96
CA ALA A 23 10.87 -5.29 0.13
C ALA A 23 9.96 -6.37 -0.49
N ALA A 24 9.01 -6.91 0.27
CA ALA A 24 8.05 -7.90 -0.22
C ALA A 24 7.08 -7.29 -1.25
N ILE A 25 6.61 -6.07 -0.98
CA ILE A 25 5.73 -5.32 -1.88
C ILE A 25 6.46 -4.98 -3.19
N ALA A 26 7.71 -4.52 -3.09
CA ALA A 26 8.53 -4.18 -4.26
C ALA A 26 8.75 -5.40 -5.16
N ARG A 27 9.03 -6.56 -4.55
CA ARG A 27 9.14 -7.84 -5.29
C ARG A 27 7.83 -8.22 -5.97
N ARG A 28 6.69 -8.12 -5.29
CA ARG A 28 5.36 -8.44 -5.85
C ARG A 28 4.99 -7.56 -7.04
N HIS A 29 5.48 -6.32 -7.07
CA HIS A 29 5.23 -5.39 -8.17
C HIS A 29 6.38 -5.28 -9.19
N ASN A 30 7.43 -6.11 -9.08
CA ASN A 30 8.62 -6.07 -9.93
C ASN A 30 9.27 -4.67 -10.01
N VAL A 31 9.28 -3.94 -8.89
CA VAL A 31 9.90 -2.62 -8.77
C VAL A 31 11.09 -2.66 -7.81
N GLY A 32 12.01 -1.72 -7.97
CA GLY A 32 13.09 -1.54 -7.00
C GLY A 32 12.58 -1.04 -5.64
N LYS A 33 13.21 -1.48 -4.55
CA LYS A 33 12.87 -1.05 -3.18
C LYS A 33 12.83 0.48 -3.03
N ARG A 34 13.84 1.18 -3.58
CA ARG A 34 13.91 2.65 -3.60
C ARG A 34 12.74 3.31 -4.34
N THR A 35 12.25 2.69 -5.41
CA THR A 35 11.08 3.17 -6.16
C THR A 35 9.83 3.10 -5.29
N LEU A 36 9.65 1.97 -4.59
CA LEU A 36 8.54 1.81 -3.66
C LEU A 36 8.65 2.79 -2.48
N GLU A 37 9.82 2.90 -1.83
CA GLU A 37 10.05 3.83 -0.72
C GLU A 37 9.74 5.29 -1.12
N ARG A 38 10.14 5.72 -2.33
CA ARG A 38 9.76 7.05 -2.86
C ARG A 38 8.26 7.20 -3.08
N GLN A 39 7.60 6.16 -3.60
CA GLN A 39 6.14 6.21 -3.80
C GLN A 39 5.42 6.33 -2.45
N VAL A 40 5.81 5.54 -1.46
CA VAL A 40 5.26 5.57 -0.10
C VAL A 40 5.50 6.94 0.54
N ALA A 41 6.72 7.48 0.46
CA ALA A 41 7.02 8.81 0.99
C ALA A 41 6.19 9.92 0.30
N SER A 42 6.00 9.82 -1.03
CA SER A 42 5.14 10.75 -1.77
C SER A 42 3.68 10.64 -1.35
N LEU A 43 3.17 9.42 -1.17
CA LEU A 43 1.82 9.18 -0.65
C LEU A 43 1.65 9.77 0.75
N MET A 44 2.59 9.50 1.66
CA MET A 44 2.57 10.05 3.02
C MET A 44 2.54 11.57 3.01
N ALA A 45 3.37 12.23 2.18
CA ALA A 45 3.39 13.67 2.05
C ALA A 45 2.06 14.23 1.49
N ARG A 46 1.46 13.55 0.51
CA ARG A 46 0.18 13.94 -0.10
C ARG A 46 -1.00 13.83 0.87
N VAL A 47 -0.97 12.84 1.76
CA VAL A 47 -2.09 12.51 2.67
C VAL A 47 -1.87 13.03 4.08
N GLY A 48 -0.70 13.62 4.36
CA GLY A 48 -0.32 14.10 5.69
C GLY A 48 -0.09 12.99 6.70
N ALA A 49 0.26 11.78 6.25
CA ALA A 49 0.50 10.65 7.15
C ALA A 49 1.87 10.79 7.84
N PRO A 50 1.94 10.85 9.18
CA PRO A 50 3.20 11.02 9.91
C PRO A 50 4.04 9.74 9.97
N SER A 51 3.46 8.57 9.67
CA SER A 51 4.16 7.30 9.70
C SER A 51 3.56 6.31 8.70
N ARG A 52 4.32 5.28 8.35
CA ARG A 52 3.84 4.17 7.50
C ARG A 52 2.61 3.49 8.10
N LEU A 53 2.56 3.35 9.42
CA LEU A 53 1.42 2.77 10.11
C LEU A 53 0.19 3.68 10.01
N ALA A 54 0.38 4.99 10.21
CA ALA A 54 -0.68 5.98 10.04
C ALA A 54 -1.19 6.00 8.59
N LEU A 55 -0.30 5.84 7.60
CA LEU A 55 -0.68 5.73 6.19
C LEU A 55 -1.62 4.54 5.94
N GLY A 56 -1.28 3.35 6.48
CA GLY A 56 -2.15 2.17 6.39
C GLY A 56 -3.52 2.39 7.06
N ALA A 57 -3.54 3.01 8.24
CA ALA A 57 -4.79 3.33 8.95
C ALA A 57 -5.66 4.38 8.22
N ILE A 58 -5.04 5.41 7.63
CA ILE A 58 -5.72 6.42 6.81
C ILE A 58 -6.29 5.75 5.54
N ALA A 59 -5.52 4.90 4.88
CA ALA A 59 -5.98 4.18 3.70
C ALA A 59 -7.18 3.25 3.99
N ALA A 60 -7.19 2.61 5.17
CA ALA A 60 -8.34 1.84 5.68
C ALA A 60 -9.57 2.73 5.90
N GLN A 61 -9.40 3.85 6.60
CA GLN A 61 -10.49 4.79 6.91
C GLN A 61 -11.10 5.43 5.66
N HIS A 62 -10.27 5.75 4.66
CA HIS A 62 -10.72 6.35 3.41
C HIS A 62 -11.19 5.33 2.36
N LYS A 63 -11.27 4.03 2.70
CA LYS A 63 -11.66 2.94 1.79
C LYS A 63 -10.80 2.89 0.51
N TRP A 64 -9.53 3.27 0.61
CA TRP A 64 -8.58 3.09 -0.51
C TRP A 64 -8.11 1.66 -0.63
N ILE A 65 -8.12 0.96 0.49
CA ILE A 65 -7.96 -0.48 0.55
C ILE A 65 -9.34 -1.09 0.54
N ASP A 66 -9.60 -1.92 -0.47
CA ASP A 66 -10.79 -2.76 -0.47
C ASP A 66 -10.52 -3.94 0.46
N LEU A 67 -11.07 -3.89 1.68
CA LEU A 67 -10.91 -4.97 2.66
C LEU A 67 -11.55 -6.29 2.19
N ASP A 68 -12.54 -6.24 1.29
CA ASP A 68 -13.13 -7.46 0.71
C ASP A 68 -12.12 -8.21 -0.18
N ARG A 69 -11.24 -7.46 -0.86
CA ARG A 69 -10.18 -8.01 -1.70
C ARG A 69 -9.02 -8.57 -0.87
N LEU A 70 -8.65 -7.89 0.21
CA LEU A 70 -7.59 -8.32 1.13
C LEU A 70 -7.88 -9.65 1.82
N LEU A 71 -9.16 -9.94 2.12
CA LEU A 71 -9.57 -11.22 2.69
C LEU A 71 -9.57 -12.37 1.66
N LYS A 72 -9.64 -12.04 0.36
CA LYS A 72 -9.60 -13.02 -0.75
C LYS A 72 -8.17 -13.35 -1.22
N ASP A 73 -7.23 -12.42 -1.04
CA ASP A 73 -5.84 -12.58 -1.50
C ASP A 73 -4.95 -13.45 -0.59
N GLY A 74 -5.52 -14.02 0.49
CA GLY A 74 -4.83 -14.91 1.44
C GLY A 74 -4.44 -16.28 0.87
N GLN A 75 -4.74 -16.58 -0.39
CA GLN A 75 -4.39 -17.84 -1.04
C GLN A 75 -3.47 -17.63 -2.24
N GLN A 76 -2.24 -17.16 -1.99
CA GLN A 76 -1.12 -17.41 -2.90
C GLN A 76 0.07 -17.85 -2.06
N GLU A 77 -0.02 -19.09 -1.61
CA GLU A 77 1.11 -19.87 -1.13
C GLU A 77 2.14 -20.03 -2.25
N GLY A 78 3.40 -20.03 -1.83
CA GLY A 78 4.57 -19.95 -2.68
C GLY A 78 4.72 -21.08 -3.69
N VAL A 79 5.52 -20.75 -4.70
CA VAL A 79 6.21 -21.71 -5.58
C VAL A 79 7.70 -21.54 -5.33
#